data_AF-A0A936TJJ0-F1
#
_entry.id   AF-A0A936TJJ0-F1
#
_cell.length_a   1.000
_cell.length_b   1.000
_cell.length_c   1.000
_cell.angle_alpha   90.00
_cell.angle_beta   90.00
_cell.angle_gamma   90.00
#
_symmetry.space_group_name_H-M   'P 1'
#
loop_
_entity.id
_entity.type
_entity.pdbx_description
1 polymer ?
#
loop_
_entity_poly.entity_id
_entity_poly.type
_entity_poly.pdbx_seq_one_letter_code
_entity_poly.pdbx_strand_id
1 'polypeptide(L)'
;MVFAFVAAAVFLAVAGTASAQGTFEGRKKCYNCHKSQGESWDKTLHGKAMESLKPNTRKEAKLKAKLDPKKDYTADKDCVGCHVDGFGQEGGYVIEEPEKFVTNVGCESCHGAGSAYRKTHRKAGEAFEKSQKTMDREKLVEAGQEFEFQEKCNACHLNYEGSGWKGVKKPYTPFTPKVDKKYAFDFEKSVRSDKALHEHFKLAGTFTGPPTPKFHEEFQKTAKPAVKADNGGDD
;
A
#
# COMPACT_ATOMS: atom_id res chain seq x y z
N MET A 1 52.97 -42.90 1.54
CA MET A 1 52.01 -42.17 2.40
C MET A 1 51.24 -41.21 1.50
N VAL A 2 49.99 -41.52 1.17
CA VAL A 2 49.11 -40.62 0.39
C VAL A 2 47.92 -40.33 1.30
N PHE A 3 47.87 -39.11 1.85
CA PHE A 3 46.74 -38.64 2.64
C PHE A 3 45.64 -38.18 1.68
N ALA A 4 44.53 -38.93 1.64
CA ALA A 4 43.31 -38.51 0.96
C ALA A 4 42.55 -37.53 1.88
N PHE A 5 42.48 -36.26 1.49
CA PHE A 5 41.59 -35.28 2.11
C PHE A 5 40.18 -35.45 1.55
N VAL A 6 39.26 -35.94 2.38
CA VAL A 6 37.82 -35.89 2.10
C VAL A 6 37.31 -34.51 2.53
N ALA A 7 37.08 -33.63 1.56
CA ALA A 7 36.40 -32.36 1.81
C ALA A 7 34.88 -32.59 1.83
N ALA A 8 34.29 -32.69 3.02
CA ALA A 8 32.85 -32.69 3.18
C ALA A 8 32.32 -31.25 2.96
N ALA A 9 31.72 -30.99 1.80
CA ALA A 9 31.02 -29.75 1.53
C ALA A 9 29.69 -29.72 2.30
N VAL A 10 29.64 -28.97 3.40
CA VAL A 10 28.40 -28.67 4.13
C VAL A 10 27.62 -27.65 3.31
N PHE A 11 26.64 -28.12 2.53
CA PHE A 11 25.62 -27.25 1.93
C PHE A 11 24.66 -26.79 3.04
N LEU A 12 24.91 -25.61 3.60
CA LEU A 12 23.90 -24.88 4.37
C LEU A 12 22.81 -24.42 3.40
N ALA A 13 21.75 -25.22 3.28
CA ALA A 13 20.52 -24.78 2.66
C ALA A 13 19.90 -23.67 3.51
N VAL A 14 20.12 -22.42 3.11
CA VAL A 14 19.32 -21.29 3.60
C VAL A 14 17.93 -21.49 2.99
N ALA A 15 17.07 -22.21 3.71
CA ALA A 15 15.64 -22.20 3.44
C ALA A 15 15.13 -20.79 3.75
N GLY A 16 15.17 -19.92 2.75
CA GLY A 16 14.43 -18.67 2.80
C GLY A 16 12.97 -19.03 3.06
N THR A 17 12.41 -18.54 4.16
CA THR A 17 10.97 -18.54 4.36
C THR A 17 10.39 -17.69 3.25
N ALA A 18 9.93 -18.33 2.18
CA ALA A 18 9.06 -17.70 1.21
C ALA A 18 7.79 -17.34 1.98
N SER A 19 7.73 -16.11 2.50
CA SER A 19 6.46 -15.50 2.88
C SER A 19 5.56 -15.65 1.66
N ALA A 20 4.41 -16.30 1.83
CA ALA A 20 3.41 -16.34 0.78
C ALA A 20 3.01 -14.89 0.51
N GLN A 21 3.63 -14.24 -0.48
CA GLN A 21 3.18 -12.95 -0.95
C GLN A 21 1.71 -13.15 -1.33
N GLY A 22 0.82 -12.45 -0.62
CA GLY A 22 -0.58 -12.45 -0.96
C GLY A 22 -0.78 -11.97 -2.41
N THR A 23 -1.97 -12.22 -2.93
CA THR A 23 -2.43 -11.67 -4.19
C THR A 23 -3.27 -10.43 -3.91
N PHE A 24 -3.23 -9.46 -4.81
CA PHE A 24 -4.13 -8.32 -4.74
C PHE A 24 -5.57 -8.80 -4.96
N GLU A 25 -6.50 -8.15 -4.29
CA GLU A 25 -7.91 -8.53 -4.32
C GLU A 25 -8.87 -7.35 -4.48
N GLY A 26 -8.32 -6.13 -4.52
CA GLY A 26 -9.04 -4.89 -4.65
C GLY A 26 -9.63 -4.39 -3.33
N ARG A 27 -9.81 -3.07 -3.26
CA ARG A 27 -10.24 -2.38 -2.04
C ARG A 27 -11.63 -2.75 -1.50
N LYS A 28 -12.51 -3.38 -2.30
CA LYS A 28 -13.90 -3.72 -1.88
C LYS A 28 -13.90 -4.55 -0.60
N LYS A 29 -13.03 -5.58 -0.52
CA LYS A 29 -12.97 -6.49 0.63
C LYS A 29 -12.52 -5.76 1.90
N CYS A 30 -11.59 -4.82 1.76
CA CYS A 30 -11.14 -3.96 2.85
C CYS A 30 -12.26 -3.02 3.32
N TYR A 31 -12.94 -2.36 2.36
CA TYR A 31 -14.00 -1.39 2.61
C TYR A 31 -15.16 -2.01 3.41
N ASN A 32 -15.56 -3.24 3.07
CA ASN A 32 -16.66 -3.93 3.74
C ASN A 32 -16.49 -4.03 5.27
N CYS A 33 -15.25 -4.08 5.77
CA CYS A 33 -14.95 -4.07 7.22
C CYS A 33 -14.44 -2.73 7.73
N HIS A 34 -13.89 -1.88 6.85
CA HIS A 34 -13.26 -0.59 7.19
C HIS A 34 -13.95 0.59 6.48
N LYS A 35 -15.28 0.69 6.65
CA LYS A 35 -16.13 1.70 6.00
C LYS A 35 -15.61 3.13 6.22
N SER A 36 -15.29 3.51 7.47
CA SER A 36 -14.83 4.86 7.78
C SER A 36 -13.51 5.23 7.08
N GLN A 37 -12.56 4.29 7.04
CA GLN A 37 -11.30 4.46 6.31
C GLN A 37 -11.54 4.54 4.81
N GLY A 38 -12.41 3.68 4.25
CA GLY A 38 -12.79 3.69 2.84
C GLY A 38 -13.39 5.03 2.40
N GLU A 39 -14.38 5.53 3.14
CA GLU A 39 -15.06 6.80 2.86
C GLU A 39 -14.11 8.01 2.96
N SER A 40 -13.14 7.94 3.88
CA SER A 40 -12.10 8.96 3.98
C SER A 40 -11.10 8.84 2.83
N TRP A 41 -10.67 7.63 2.48
CA TRP A 41 -9.73 7.36 1.39
C TRP A 41 -10.28 7.84 0.03
N ASP A 42 -11.57 7.65 -0.24
CA ASP A 42 -12.24 8.07 -1.49
C ASP A 42 -12.05 9.58 -1.78
N LYS A 43 -11.79 10.38 -0.74
CA LYS A 43 -11.64 11.84 -0.84
C LYS A 43 -10.20 12.27 -1.13
N THR A 44 -9.23 11.40 -0.86
CA THR A 44 -7.79 11.67 -0.96
C THR A 44 -7.30 11.81 -2.40
N LEU A 45 -6.07 12.31 -2.57
CA LEU A 45 -5.39 12.32 -3.86
C LEU A 45 -5.12 10.90 -4.38
N HIS A 46 -4.79 9.96 -3.49
CA HIS A 46 -4.57 8.56 -3.84
C HIS A 46 -5.85 7.87 -4.30
N GLY A 47 -6.99 8.10 -3.64
CA GLY A 47 -8.32 7.62 -4.06
C GLY A 47 -8.81 8.19 -5.39
N LYS A 48 -8.10 9.17 -5.95
CA LYS A 48 -8.39 9.83 -7.24
C LYS A 48 -7.16 9.81 -8.17
N ALA A 49 -6.20 8.94 -7.93
CA ALA A 49 -4.91 8.97 -8.63
C ALA A 49 -5.08 8.90 -10.17
N MET A 50 -5.99 8.05 -10.67
CA MET A 50 -6.23 7.90 -12.10
C MET A 50 -6.84 9.12 -12.77
N GLU A 51 -7.54 9.99 -12.02
CA GLU A 51 -8.08 11.24 -12.56
C GLU A 51 -6.98 12.16 -13.10
N SER A 52 -5.78 12.10 -12.51
CA SER A 52 -4.64 12.89 -12.97
C SER A 52 -4.07 12.43 -14.32
N LEU A 53 -4.35 11.20 -14.74
CA LEU A 53 -3.88 10.63 -16.00
C LEU A 53 -4.82 10.94 -17.17
N LYS A 54 -6.08 11.30 -16.91
CA LYS A 54 -7.05 11.66 -17.94
C LYS A 54 -6.64 12.91 -18.74
N PRO A 55 -7.09 13.04 -20.01
CA PRO A 55 -6.93 14.25 -20.78
C PRO A 55 -7.44 15.49 -20.05
N ASN A 56 -6.78 16.62 -20.25
CA ASN A 56 -7.15 17.93 -19.75
C ASN A 56 -7.20 18.11 -18.23
N THR A 57 -6.82 17.11 -17.43
CA THR A 57 -6.67 17.26 -15.97
C THR A 57 -5.25 17.68 -15.60
N ARG A 58 -5.10 18.39 -14.46
CA ARG A 58 -3.81 18.83 -13.92
C ARG A 58 -2.90 19.53 -14.95
N LYS A 59 -3.48 20.32 -15.87
CA LYS A 59 -2.80 20.89 -17.05
C LYS A 59 -1.49 21.61 -16.71
N GLU A 60 -1.53 22.50 -15.72
CA GLU A 60 -0.35 23.27 -15.30
C GLU A 60 0.78 22.35 -14.80
N ALA A 61 0.45 21.33 -14.01
CA ALA A 61 1.42 20.37 -13.51
C ALA A 61 2.03 19.54 -14.66
N LYS A 62 1.19 19.06 -15.59
CA LYS A 62 1.64 18.32 -16.78
C LYS A 62 2.58 19.16 -17.64
N LEU A 63 2.21 20.40 -17.95
CA LEU A 63 3.06 21.33 -18.72
C LEU A 63 4.40 21.59 -18.02
N LYS A 64 4.38 21.82 -16.69
CA LYS A 64 5.62 22.03 -15.92
C LYS A 64 6.54 20.80 -15.95
N ALA A 65 5.95 19.61 -15.96
CA ALA A 65 6.65 18.33 -16.10
C ALA A 65 6.94 17.95 -17.58
N LYS A 66 6.70 18.84 -18.54
CA LYS A 66 6.88 18.63 -19.99
C LYS A 66 6.05 17.47 -20.57
N LEU A 67 4.88 17.23 -19.99
CA LEU A 67 3.88 16.27 -20.47
C LEU A 67 2.81 16.98 -21.29
N ASP A 68 2.24 16.29 -22.29
CA ASP A 68 1.09 16.78 -23.04
C ASP A 68 -0.18 16.77 -22.15
N PRO A 69 -0.80 17.93 -21.84
CA PRO A 69 -2.02 17.97 -21.05
C PRO A 69 -3.25 17.38 -21.75
N LYS A 70 -3.23 17.21 -23.07
CA LYS A 70 -4.36 16.67 -23.86
C LYS A 70 -4.26 15.15 -24.08
N LYS A 71 -3.06 14.56 -23.92
CA LYS A 71 -2.86 13.11 -24.01
C LYS A 71 -3.63 12.38 -22.91
N ASP A 72 -4.19 11.24 -23.27
CA ASP A 72 -4.72 10.26 -22.33
C ASP A 72 -3.58 9.34 -21.88
N TYR A 73 -3.28 9.34 -20.58
CA TYR A 73 -2.28 8.47 -19.96
C TYR A 73 -2.91 7.30 -19.19
N THR A 74 -4.24 7.14 -19.24
CA THR A 74 -4.95 6.14 -18.42
C THR A 74 -4.65 4.70 -18.81
N ALA A 75 -4.15 4.46 -20.02
CA ALA A 75 -3.67 3.18 -20.52
C ALA A 75 -2.15 3.18 -20.81
N ASP A 76 -1.41 4.17 -20.30
CA ASP A 76 0.03 4.28 -20.53
C ASP A 76 0.80 3.51 -19.45
N LYS A 77 1.48 2.42 -19.83
CA LYS A 77 2.27 1.59 -18.92
C LYS A 77 3.38 2.34 -18.18
N ASP A 78 3.83 3.47 -18.74
CA ASP A 78 4.84 4.32 -18.10
C ASP A 78 4.24 5.19 -16.98
N CYS A 79 2.91 5.24 -16.86
CA CYS A 79 2.17 6.07 -15.91
C CYS A 79 1.38 5.25 -14.90
N VAL A 80 0.63 4.23 -15.35
CA VAL A 80 -0.35 3.53 -14.50
C VAL A 80 0.29 2.85 -13.30
N GLY A 81 1.55 2.43 -13.39
CA GLY A 81 2.23 1.67 -12.32
C GLY A 81 2.31 2.36 -10.96
N CYS A 82 2.20 3.70 -10.91
CA CYS A 82 2.16 4.47 -9.66
C CYS A 82 0.76 5.06 -9.35
N HIS A 83 -0.25 4.75 -10.17
CA HIS A 83 -1.60 5.31 -10.08
C HIS A 83 -2.69 4.26 -9.82
N VAL A 84 -2.32 3.00 -9.64
CA VAL A 84 -3.23 1.85 -9.45
C VAL A 84 -2.67 0.90 -8.39
N ASP A 85 -3.50 -0.03 -7.91
CA ASP A 85 -3.05 -1.11 -7.03
C ASP A 85 -2.41 -2.25 -7.83
N GLY A 86 -1.19 -2.63 -7.46
CA GLY A 86 -0.59 -3.90 -7.87
C GLY A 86 -0.29 -4.05 -9.36
N PHE A 87 0.00 -2.97 -10.10
CA PHE A 87 0.32 -3.09 -11.53
C PHE A 87 1.45 -4.09 -11.79
N GLY A 88 1.19 -5.08 -12.65
CA GLY A 88 2.13 -6.16 -12.97
C GLY A 88 2.34 -7.19 -11.84
N GLN A 89 1.49 -7.18 -10.80
CA GLN A 89 1.47 -8.16 -9.71
C GLN A 89 0.20 -9.01 -9.77
N GLU A 90 0.25 -10.20 -9.19
CA GLU A 90 -0.87 -11.14 -9.22
C GLU A 90 -2.12 -10.56 -8.55
N GLY A 91 -3.24 -10.57 -9.29
CA GLY A 91 -4.52 -10.00 -8.87
C GLY A 91 -4.59 -8.47 -8.91
N GLY A 92 -3.51 -7.79 -9.34
CA GLY A 92 -3.47 -6.33 -9.42
C GLY A 92 -4.03 -5.78 -10.74
N TYR A 93 -3.92 -4.47 -10.91
CA TYR A 93 -4.41 -3.77 -12.09
C TYR A 93 -3.71 -4.23 -13.38
N VAL A 94 -4.50 -4.43 -14.43
CA VAL A 94 -4.06 -4.65 -15.81
C VAL A 94 -4.75 -3.63 -16.72
N ILE A 95 -4.05 -3.18 -17.77
CA ILE A 95 -4.54 -2.11 -18.66
C ILE A 95 -5.67 -2.64 -19.55
N GLU A 96 -5.56 -3.89 -19.98
CA GLU A 96 -6.46 -4.57 -20.91
C GLU A 96 -7.84 -4.85 -20.27
N GLU A 97 -7.87 -5.04 -18.95
CA GLU A 97 -9.06 -5.35 -18.17
C GLU A 97 -9.08 -4.52 -16.87
N PRO A 98 -9.33 -3.19 -16.97
CA PRO A 98 -9.25 -2.30 -15.82
C PRO A 98 -10.41 -2.53 -14.86
N GLU A 99 -10.12 -3.13 -13.70
CA GLU A 99 -11.10 -3.42 -12.66
C GLU A 99 -11.23 -2.25 -11.66
N LYS A 100 -12.47 -1.94 -11.27
CA LYS A 100 -12.81 -0.76 -10.46
C LYS A 100 -12.08 -0.74 -9.12
N PHE A 101 -12.00 -1.86 -8.41
CA PHE A 101 -11.47 -1.98 -7.05
C PHE A 101 -9.94 -2.03 -6.95
N VAL A 102 -9.22 -2.26 -8.04
CA VAL A 102 -7.76 -2.06 -8.16
C VAL A 102 -7.35 -0.78 -8.91
N THR A 103 -8.33 -0.01 -9.41
CA THR A 103 -8.11 1.34 -9.95
C THR A 103 -7.82 2.34 -8.80
N ASN A 104 -6.88 3.27 -9.01
CA ASN A 104 -6.34 4.21 -8.01
C ASN A 104 -5.33 3.58 -7.04
N VAL A 105 -4.58 4.42 -6.32
CA VAL A 105 -3.66 3.96 -5.26
C VAL A 105 -4.50 3.63 -4.03
N GLY A 106 -4.83 2.35 -3.86
CA GLY A 106 -5.76 1.88 -2.84
C GLY A 106 -5.09 1.28 -1.62
N CYS A 107 -5.86 0.49 -0.89
CA CYS A 107 -5.46 -0.05 0.42
C CYS A 107 -4.18 -0.88 0.32
N GLU A 108 -4.10 -1.72 -0.72
CA GLU A 108 -3.07 -2.73 -0.88
C GLU A 108 -1.74 -2.15 -1.37
N SER A 109 -1.76 -0.98 -2.04
CA SER A 109 -0.55 -0.20 -2.36
C SER A 109 0.23 0.24 -1.12
N CYS A 110 -0.44 0.39 0.03
CA CYS A 110 0.21 0.74 1.30
C CYS A 110 0.28 -0.44 2.27
N HIS A 111 -0.81 -1.20 2.42
CA HIS A 111 -0.92 -2.27 3.42
C HIS A 111 -0.49 -3.65 2.93
N GLY A 112 -0.06 -3.79 1.67
CA GLY A 112 0.31 -5.06 1.07
C GLY A 112 -0.88 -5.79 0.43
N ALA A 113 -0.58 -6.88 -0.26
CA ALA A 113 -1.58 -7.67 -0.98
C ALA A 113 -2.48 -8.45 0.01
N GLY A 114 -3.80 -8.28 -0.12
CA GLY A 114 -4.76 -8.54 0.95
C GLY A 114 -5.21 -9.99 1.13
N SER A 115 -4.93 -10.88 0.18
CA SER A 115 -5.64 -12.17 0.11
C SER A 115 -5.43 -13.12 1.28
N ALA A 116 -4.26 -13.02 1.93
CA ALA A 116 -3.94 -13.78 3.13
C ALA A 116 -4.35 -13.02 4.40
N TYR A 117 -3.81 -11.83 4.65
CA TYR A 117 -4.03 -11.14 5.94
C TYR A 117 -5.49 -10.74 6.20
N ARG A 118 -6.33 -10.51 5.18
CA ARG A 118 -7.75 -10.21 5.41
C ARG A 118 -8.48 -11.35 6.13
N LYS A 119 -8.06 -12.60 5.89
CA LYS A 119 -8.64 -13.78 6.55
C LYS A 119 -8.22 -13.80 8.01
N THR A 120 -6.98 -13.41 8.29
CA THR A 120 -6.44 -13.20 9.63
C THR A 120 -7.20 -12.09 10.37
N HIS A 121 -7.50 -10.97 9.71
CA HIS A 121 -8.36 -9.90 10.25
C HIS A 121 -9.72 -10.42 10.68
N ARG A 122 -10.44 -11.10 9.78
CA ARG A 122 -11.76 -11.66 10.10
C ARG A 122 -11.70 -12.59 11.31
N LYS A 123 -10.78 -13.55 11.30
CA LYS A 123 -10.63 -14.54 12.39
C LYS A 123 -10.29 -13.87 13.73
N ALA A 124 -9.41 -12.88 13.71
CA ALA A 124 -9.03 -12.15 14.91
C ALA A 124 -10.20 -11.29 15.43
N GLY A 125 -10.92 -10.63 14.53
CA GLY A 125 -12.13 -9.85 14.86
C GLY A 125 -13.19 -10.71 15.55
N GLU A 126 -13.54 -11.86 14.96
CA GLU A 126 -14.49 -12.82 15.54
C GLU A 126 -14.06 -13.31 16.93
N ALA A 127 -12.77 -13.64 17.11
CA ALA A 127 -12.24 -14.08 18.40
C ALA A 127 -12.26 -12.98 19.46
N PHE A 128 -11.97 -11.74 19.05
CA PHE A 128 -11.97 -10.58 19.92
C PHE A 128 -13.41 -10.20 20.33
N GLU A 129 -14.35 -10.19 19.40
CA GLU A 129 -15.77 -9.94 19.71
C GLU A 129 -16.32 -10.97 20.69
N LYS A 130 -16.03 -12.26 20.47
CA LYS A 130 -16.52 -13.35 21.31
C LYS A 130 -15.92 -13.38 22.72
N SER A 131 -14.63 -13.08 22.85
CA SER A 131 -13.88 -13.41 24.07
C SER A 131 -12.78 -12.41 24.46
N GLN A 132 -12.71 -11.26 23.79
CA GLN A 132 -11.64 -10.26 23.94
C GLN A 132 -10.24 -10.83 23.72
N LYS A 133 -10.14 -11.98 23.03
CA LYS A 133 -8.87 -12.60 22.68
C LYS A 133 -8.18 -11.79 21.59
N THR A 134 -7.00 -11.28 21.90
CA THR A 134 -6.15 -10.56 20.93
C THR A 134 -5.32 -11.53 20.10
N MET A 135 -4.73 -11.02 19.02
CA MET A 135 -3.81 -11.74 18.15
C MET A 135 -2.52 -10.93 17.97
N ASP A 136 -1.37 -11.61 17.91
CA ASP A 136 -0.10 -10.91 17.68
C ASP A 136 0.00 -10.37 16.24
N ARG A 137 0.49 -9.13 16.10
CA ARG A 137 0.68 -8.47 14.79
C ARG A 137 1.64 -9.23 13.89
N GLU A 138 2.58 -9.99 14.44
CA GLU A 138 3.45 -10.88 13.67
C GLU A 138 2.66 -11.82 12.75
N LYS A 139 1.46 -12.27 13.15
CA LYS A 139 0.57 -13.10 12.30
C LYS A 139 0.04 -12.37 11.07
N LEU A 140 -0.01 -11.04 11.10
CA LEU A 140 -0.36 -10.23 9.95
C LEU A 140 0.83 -10.07 9.01
N VAL A 141 2.04 -9.90 9.56
CA VAL A 141 3.29 -9.84 8.78
C VAL A 141 3.55 -11.17 8.07
N GLU A 142 3.41 -12.30 8.77
CA GLU A 142 3.50 -13.64 8.20
C GLU A 142 2.52 -13.82 7.03
N ALA A 143 1.35 -13.17 7.11
CA ALA A 143 0.31 -13.16 6.09
C ALA A 143 0.44 -12.03 5.05
N GLY A 144 1.58 -11.34 5.00
CA GLY A 144 1.92 -10.36 3.97
C GLY A 144 1.42 -8.93 4.20
N GLN A 145 0.90 -8.60 5.39
CA GLN A 145 0.53 -7.22 5.71
C GLN A 145 1.77 -6.36 5.98
N GLU A 146 1.76 -5.16 5.40
CA GLU A 146 2.80 -4.15 5.57
C GLU A 146 2.60 -3.29 6.84
N PHE A 147 3.69 -3.06 7.58
CA PHE A 147 3.71 -2.23 8.80
C PHE A 147 4.81 -1.16 8.82
N GLU A 148 5.78 -1.21 7.89
CA GLU A 148 6.86 -0.21 7.79
C GLU A 148 6.53 0.89 6.78
N PHE A 149 5.80 0.56 5.70
CA PHE A 149 5.26 1.45 4.66
C PHE A 149 6.27 2.22 3.80
N GLN A 150 7.43 2.62 4.36
CA GLN A 150 8.37 3.55 3.73
C GLN A 150 8.82 3.10 2.34
N GLU A 151 9.17 1.83 2.17
CA GLU A 151 9.60 1.31 0.86
C GLU A 151 8.48 1.33 -0.19
N LYS A 152 7.23 1.07 0.19
CA LYS A 152 6.09 1.18 -0.72
C LYS A 152 5.86 2.63 -1.15
N CYS A 153 6.01 3.59 -0.24
CA CYS A 153 5.93 5.01 -0.59
C CYS A 153 7.09 5.43 -1.52
N ASN A 154 8.32 4.99 -1.21
CA ASN A 154 9.51 5.31 -1.98
C ASN A 154 9.42 4.82 -3.42
N ALA A 155 8.82 3.63 -3.64
CA ALA A 155 8.63 3.04 -4.96
C ALA A 155 7.86 3.92 -5.96
N CYS A 156 7.06 4.88 -5.48
CA CYS A 156 6.36 5.84 -6.32
C CYS A 156 6.92 7.26 -6.16
N HIS A 157 7.14 7.72 -4.93
CA HIS A 157 7.49 9.11 -4.64
C HIS A 157 8.99 9.43 -4.80
N LEU A 158 9.84 8.42 -4.67
CA LEU A 158 11.29 8.55 -4.83
C LEU A 158 11.82 7.83 -6.07
N ASN A 159 10.93 7.37 -6.96
CA ASN A 159 11.32 6.65 -8.18
C ASN A 159 11.62 7.60 -9.34
N TYR A 160 12.72 8.34 -9.26
CA TYR A 160 13.20 9.24 -10.30
C TYR A 160 14.72 9.28 -10.40
N GLU A 161 15.24 9.67 -11.56
CA GLU A 161 16.67 9.77 -11.80
C GLU A 161 17.35 10.78 -10.87
N GLY A 162 18.38 10.33 -10.16
CA GLY A 162 19.10 11.11 -9.15
C GLY A 162 18.41 11.19 -7.80
N SER A 163 17.35 10.40 -7.56
CA SER A 163 16.83 10.16 -6.21
C SER A 163 17.86 9.42 -5.35
N GLY A 164 17.84 9.66 -4.04
CA GLY A 164 18.67 8.95 -3.07
C GLY A 164 18.18 7.54 -2.72
N TRP A 165 17.00 7.14 -3.22
CA TRP A 165 16.45 5.80 -2.98
C TRP A 165 17.10 4.76 -3.90
N LYS A 166 17.51 3.62 -3.35
CA LYS A 166 18.27 2.59 -4.11
C LYS A 166 17.41 1.79 -5.10
N GLY A 167 16.09 1.77 -4.92
CA GLY A 167 15.17 0.99 -5.75
C GLY A 167 14.73 1.67 -7.05
N VAL A 168 15.33 2.82 -7.40
CA VAL A 168 14.96 3.61 -8.59
C VAL A 168 15.08 2.76 -9.85
N LYS A 169 13.98 2.70 -10.62
CA LYS A 169 13.91 1.99 -11.91
C LYS A 169 12.89 2.65 -12.85
N LYS A 170 13.12 2.53 -14.15
CA LYS A 170 12.14 2.99 -15.15
C LYS A 170 10.85 2.16 -15.06
N PRO A 171 9.67 2.75 -15.35
CA PRO A 171 9.43 4.16 -15.68
C PRO A 171 9.57 5.06 -14.44
N TYR A 172 10.08 6.29 -14.61
CA TYR A 172 10.28 7.24 -13.52
C TYR A 172 9.07 8.16 -13.33
N THR A 173 8.84 8.63 -12.10
CA THR A 173 7.90 9.73 -11.88
C THR A 173 8.41 11.00 -12.59
N PRO A 174 7.57 11.68 -13.38
CA PRO A 174 7.93 12.95 -14.01
C PRO A 174 7.84 14.12 -13.02
N PHE A 175 7.22 13.91 -11.85
CA PHE A 175 7.02 14.95 -10.84
C PHE A 175 8.11 14.88 -9.77
N THR A 176 9.21 15.60 -10.01
CA THR A 176 10.42 15.57 -9.16
C THR A 176 10.70 16.93 -8.51
N PRO A 177 11.57 17.00 -7.47
CA PRO A 177 11.99 18.27 -6.86
C PRO A 177 12.62 19.27 -7.86
N LYS A 178 13.17 18.78 -8.98
CA LYS A 178 13.70 19.62 -10.07
C LYS A 178 12.59 20.31 -10.85
N VAL A 179 11.44 19.65 -11.01
CA VAL A 179 10.25 20.24 -11.65
C VAL A 179 9.61 21.25 -10.71
N ASP A 180 9.43 20.88 -9.44
CA ASP A 180 8.89 21.76 -8.41
C ASP A 180 9.29 21.24 -7.04
N LYS A 181 9.77 22.12 -6.15
CA LYS A 181 10.17 21.76 -4.77
C LYS A 181 9.04 21.08 -3.99
N LYS A 182 7.77 21.33 -4.34
CA LYS A 182 6.62 20.68 -3.69
C LYS A 182 6.57 19.15 -3.89
N TYR A 183 7.31 18.61 -4.87
CA TYR A 183 7.42 17.17 -5.10
C TYR A 183 8.56 16.52 -4.30
N ALA A 184 9.26 17.27 -3.45
CA ALA A 184 10.14 16.68 -2.45
C ALA A 184 9.34 15.80 -1.50
N PHE A 185 9.78 14.55 -1.34
CA PHE A 185 9.11 13.57 -0.49
C PHE A 185 9.91 13.36 0.79
N ASP A 186 9.21 13.51 1.90
CA ASP A 186 9.67 13.16 3.24
C ASP A 186 8.61 12.21 3.81
N PHE A 187 9.01 10.98 4.14
CA PHE A 187 8.08 9.95 4.58
C PHE A 187 7.35 10.37 5.85
N GLU A 188 8.08 10.81 6.88
CA GLU A 188 7.52 11.13 8.19
C GLU A 188 6.53 12.30 8.12
N LYS A 189 6.84 13.31 7.31
CA LYS A 189 5.93 14.44 7.06
C LYS A 189 4.72 14.00 6.25
N SER A 190 4.92 13.19 5.22
CA SER A 190 3.84 12.81 4.29
C SER A 190 2.82 11.90 4.94
N VAL A 191 3.24 10.97 5.80
CA VAL A 191 2.32 10.07 6.53
C VAL A 191 1.45 10.76 7.56
N ARG A 192 1.74 12.03 7.87
CA ARG A 192 0.90 12.88 8.75
C ARG A 192 -0.10 13.73 7.97
N SER A 193 -0.16 13.61 6.64
CA SER A 193 -1.09 14.37 5.82
C SER A 193 -2.38 13.62 5.51
N ASP A 194 -3.51 14.22 5.87
CA ASP A 194 -4.87 13.81 5.55
C ASP A 194 -5.26 14.01 4.07
N LYS A 195 -4.40 14.65 3.27
CA LYS A 195 -4.67 14.90 1.84
C LYS A 195 -4.45 13.66 0.98
N ALA A 196 -3.52 12.80 1.38
CA ALA A 196 -3.10 11.62 0.63
C ALA A 196 -3.36 10.31 1.37
N LEU A 197 -3.43 10.34 2.70
CA LEU A 197 -3.83 9.20 3.53
C LEU A 197 -5.26 9.39 4.05
N HIS A 198 -5.91 8.29 4.37
CA HIS A 198 -7.21 8.34 5.02
C HIS A 198 -7.07 8.80 6.48
N GLU A 199 -8.13 9.40 7.00
CA GLU A 199 -8.31 9.71 8.41
C GLU A 199 -8.08 8.48 9.28
N HIS A 200 -7.55 8.70 10.48
CA HIS A 200 -7.27 7.62 11.41
C HIS A 200 -8.43 7.47 12.39
N PHE A 201 -8.88 6.22 12.53
CA PHE A 201 -9.99 5.86 13.42
C PHE A 201 -9.49 4.99 14.57
N LYS A 202 -10.13 5.13 15.73
CA LYS A 202 -9.79 4.38 16.95
C LYS A 202 -9.98 2.88 16.68
N LEU A 203 -8.93 2.11 16.98
CA LEU A 203 -8.95 0.66 16.90
C LEU A 203 -9.34 0.04 18.24
N ALA A 204 -10.04 -1.09 18.19
CA ALA A 204 -10.47 -1.81 19.39
C ALA A 204 -9.32 -2.55 20.11
N GLY A 205 -8.15 -2.66 19.49
CA GLY A 205 -7.00 -3.38 20.06
C GLY A 205 -6.99 -4.89 19.79
N THR A 206 -7.71 -5.35 18.75
CA THR A 206 -7.73 -6.75 18.30
C THR A 206 -6.33 -7.34 18.07
N PHE A 207 -5.38 -6.50 17.62
CA PHE A 207 -4.00 -6.90 17.38
C PHE A 207 -3.03 -6.23 18.34
N THR A 208 -2.11 -7.01 18.90
CA THR A 208 -1.13 -6.60 19.92
C THR A 208 0.29 -7.01 19.54
N GLY A 209 1.29 -6.54 20.29
CA GLY A 209 2.69 -6.91 20.07
C GLY A 209 3.32 -6.34 18.79
N PRO A 210 4.61 -6.60 18.57
CA PRO A 210 5.35 -6.13 17.39
C PRO A 210 4.98 -6.90 16.10
N PRO A 211 5.32 -6.35 14.91
CA PRO A 211 5.82 -4.99 14.72
C PRO A 211 4.70 -3.96 14.90
N THR A 212 5.05 -2.83 15.48
CA THR A 212 4.15 -1.68 15.64
C THR A 212 4.66 -0.58 14.71
N PRO A 213 3.85 -0.06 13.77
CA PRO A 213 4.27 1.05 12.92
C PRO A 213 4.76 2.21 13.77
N LYS A 214 5.85 2.85 13.34
CA LYS A 214 6.54 3.92 14.08
C LYS A 214 5.61 4.98 14.67
N PHE A 215 4.54 5.34 13.96
CA PHE A 215 3.59 6.38 14.35
C PHE A 215 2.24 5.84 14.84
N HIS A 216 2.11 4.52 15.08
CA HIS A 216 0.86 3.89 15.46
C HIS A 216 0.24 4.52 16.72
N GLU A 217 1.02 4.67 17.78
CA GLU A 217 0.52 5.24 19.04
C GLU A 217 0.17 6.73 18.90
N GLU A 218 0.98 7.49 18.16
CA GLU A 218 0.70 8.89 17.86
C GLU A 218 -0.65 9.03 17.15
N PHE A 219 -0.85 8.25 16.09
CA PHE A 219 -2.08 8.28 15.30
C PHE A 219 -3.28 7.78 16.09
N GLN A 220 -3.10 6.73 16.89
CA GLN A 220 -4.18 6.22 17.75
C GLN A 220 -4.52 7.18 18.88
N LYS A 221 -3.63 8.07 19.35
CA LYS A 221 -3.97 9.09 20.37
C LYS A 221 -5.01 10.09 19.86
N THR A 222 -4.83 10.58 18.63
CA THR A 222 -5.68 11.63 18.01
C THR A 222 -6.77 11.09 17.08
N ALA A 223 -6.82 9.78 16.85
CA ALA A 223 -7.79 9.14 15.97
C ALA A 223 -9.25 9.45 16.34
N LYS A 224 -10.09 9.60 15.32
CA LYS A 224 -11.53 9.83 15.48
C LYS A 224 -12.26 8.54 15.90
N PRO A 225 -13.42 8.63 16.56
CA PRO A 225 -14.30 7.48 16.73
C PRO A 225 -14.68 6.91 15.35
N ALA A 226 -14.67 5.58 15.21
CA ALA A 226 -15.19 4.95 14.00
C ALA A 226 -16.71 5.20 13.89
N VAL A 227 -17.20 5.39 12.66
CA VAL A 227 -18.65 5.36 12.42
C VAL A 227 -19.09 3.93 12.69
N LYS A 228 -20.10 3.73 13.55
CA LYS A 228 -20.64 2.37 13.78
C LYS A 228 -21.03 1.80 12.43
N ALA A 229 -20.60 0.56 12.16
CA ALA A 229 -21.19 -0.18 11.05
C ALA A 229 -22.69 -0.20 11.31
N ASP A 230 -23.50 0.28 10.35
CA ASP A 230 -24.91 -0.05 10.38
C ASP A 230 -24.96 -1.57 10.37
N ASN A 231 -25.55 -2.16 11.42
CA ASN A 231 -25.98 -3.55 11.37
C ASN A 231 -27.15 -3.61 10.37
N GLY A 232 -26.85 -3.38 9.10
CA GLY A 232 -27.74 -3.68 8.00
C GLY A 232 -27.83 -5.19 7.97
N GLY A 233 -28.86 -5.72 8.63
CA GLY A 233 -29.32 -7.07 8.38
C GLY A 233 -29.52 -7.20 6.87
N ASP A 234 -28.96 -8.27 6.33
CA ASP A 234 -29.42 -8.79 5.04
C ASP A 234 -30.88 -9.23 5.26
N ASP A 235 -31.82 -8.33 4.95
CA ASP A 235 -33.21 -8.67 4.61
C ASP A 235 -33.32 -8.84 3.08
#